data_AF-A0A7Y7TWK2-F1
#
_entry.id   AF-A0A7Y7TWK2-F1
#
_cell.length_a   1.000
_cell.length_b   1.000
_cell.length_c   1.000
_cell.angle_alpha   90.00
_cell.angle_beta   90.00
_cell.angle_gamma   90.00
#
_symmetry.space_group_name_H-M   'P 1'
#
loop_
_entity.id
_entity.type
_entity.pdbx_description
1 polymer ?
#
loop_
_entity_poly.entity_id
_entity_poly.type
_entity_poly.pdbx_seq_one_letter_code
_entity_poly.pdbx_strand_id
1 'polypeptide(L)'
;MASIRDFKKDVKYLVNHFIDECYTQLSFSVVLDQENTLDIISDALKLRDEIVSKLNSSFLNVDKTKDKAYYNAIAEDFYHRIIELTERLHSLED
;
A
#
# COMPACT_ATOMS: atom_id res chain seq x y z
N MET A 1 3.98 19.23 7.41
CA MET A 1 5.28 19.15 6.71
C MET A 1 5.04 18.79 5.26
N ALA A 2 5.82 19.34 4.33
CA ALA A 2 5.72 18.99 2.91
C ALA A 2 5.90 17.46 2.71
N SER A 3 6.88 16.86 3.39
CA SER A 3 7.21 15.43 3.32
C SER A 3 6.07 14.45 3.60
N ILE A 4 5.23 14.69 4.60
CA ILE A 4 4.10 13.79 4.92
C ILE A 4 3.00 13.89 3.87
N ARG A 5 2.79 15.09 3.33
CA ARG A 5 1.79 15.31 2.28
C ARG A 5 2.23 14.63 0.99
N ASP A 6 3.51 14.71 0.69
CA ASP A 6 4.11 14.05 -0.47
C ASP A 6 4.08 12.53 -0.29
N PHE A 7 4.47 12.01 0.88
CA PHE A 7 4.36 10.58 1.16
C PHE A 7 2.92 10.05 1.05
N LYS A 8 1.90 10.81 1.49
CA LYS A 8 0.49 10.42 1.27
C LYS A 8 0.12 10.34 -0.20
N LYS A 9 0.70 11.17 -1.06
CA LYS A 9 0.48 11.08 -2.51
C LYS A 9 1.20 9.86 -3.06
N ASP A 10 2.42 9.59 -2.61
CA ASP A 10 3.20 8.42 -3.04
C ASP A 10 2.48 7.11 -2.69
N VAL A 11 1.96 6.99 -1.47
CA VAL A 11 1.15 5.83 -1.04
C VAL A 11 -0.05 5.63 -1.96
N LYS A 12 -0.79 6.70 -2.27
CA LYS A 12 -1.94 6.62 -3.18
C LYS A 12 -1.53 6.24 -4.60
N TYR A 13 -0.45 6.82 -5.10
CA TYR A 13 0.08 6.55 -6.43
C TYR A 13 0.49 5.09 -6.56
N LEU A 14 1.32 4.60 -5.63
CA LEU A 14 1.85 3.24 -5.66
C LEU A 14 0.74 2.19 -5.49
N VAL A 15 -0.20 2.40 -4.58
CA VAL A 15 -1.34 1.47 -4.43
C VAL A 15 -2.23 1.47 -5.67
N ASN A 16 -2.52 2.63 -6.26
CA ASN A 16 -3.32 2.68 -7.48
C ASN A 16 -2.61 1.98 -8.65
N HIS A 17 -1.30 2.24 -8.81
CA HIS A 17 -0.50 1.59 -9.82
C HIS A 17 -0.50 0.06 -9.66
N PHE A 18 -0.30 -0.43 -8.43
CA PHE A 18 -0.38 -1.86 -8.13
C PHE A 18 -1.76 -2.46 -8.44
N ILE A 19 -2.84 -1.74 -8.13
CA ILE A 19 -4.20 -2.18 -8.46
C ILE A 19 -4.42 -2.23 -9.98
N ASP A 20 -3.87 -1.27 -10.75
CA ASP A 20 -3.92 -1.29 -12.21
C ASP A 20 -3.18 -2.51 -12.79
N GLU A 21 -2.06 -2.91 -12.19
CA GLU A 21 -1.35 -4.15 -12.53
C GLU A 21 -2.19 -5.39 -12.23
N CYS A 22 -2.85 -5.45 -11.06
CA CYS A 22 -3.77 -6.53 -10.72
C CYS A 22 -4.92 -6.64 -11.74
N TYR A 23 -5.50 -5.52 -12.18
CA TYR A 23 -6.55 -5.52 -13.21
C TYR A 23 -6.02 -5.96 -14.58
N THR A 24 -4.77 -5.62 -14.90
CA THR A 24 -4.11 -6.11 -16.11
C THR A 24 -4.01 -7.63 -16.05
N GLN A 25 -3.57 -8.20 -14.92
CA GLN A 25 -3.51 -9.66 -14.74
C GLN A 25 -4.89 -10.32 -14.78
N LEU A 26 -5.92 -9.72 -14.18
CA LEU A 26 -7.31 -10.20 -14.28
C LEU A 26 -7.80 -10.28 -15.74
N SER A 27 -7.33 -9.38 -16.60
CA SER A 27 -7.73 -9.34 -18.01
C SER A 27 -7.16 -10.50 -18.83
N PHE A 28 -6.07 -11.12 -18.36
CA PHE A 28 -5.35 -12.18 -19.08
C PHE A 28 -5.28 -13.53 -18.33
N SER A 29 -5.82 -13.62 -17.11
CA SER A 29 -5.74 -14.82 -16.25
C SER A 29 -6.90 -15.79 -16.44
N VAL A 30 -6.67 -17.05 -16.04
CA VAL A 30 -7.69 -18.11 -15.97
C VAL A 30 -8.59 -17.91 -14.74
N VAL A 31 -9.81 -18.44 -14.79
CA VAL A 31 -10.88 -18.17 -13.80
C VAL A 31 -10.46 -18.41 -12.33
N LEU A 32 -9.57 -19.36 -12.06
CA LEU A 32 -9.14 -19.70 -10.70
C LEU A 32 -8.33 -18.59 -10.04
N ASP A 33 -7.53 -17.85 -10.83
CA ASP A 33 -6.64 -16.81 -10.30
C ASP A 33 -7.39 -15.51 -10.04
N GLN A 34 -8.61 -15.37 -10.58
CA GLN A 34 -9.40 -14.16 -10.45
C GLN A 34 -9.83 -13.88 -9.00
N GLU A 35 -10.24 -14.91 -8.25
CA GLU A 35 -10.60 -14.73 -6.83
C GLU A 35 -9.37 -14.31 -6.01
N ASN A 36 -8.22 -14.97 -6.23
CA ASN A 36 -6.97 -14.63 -5.54
C ASN A 36 -6.50 -13.20 -5.86
N THR A 37 -6.59 -12.77 -7.13
CA THR A 37 -6.24 -11.40 -7.50
C THR A 37 -7.21 -10.37 -6.90
N LEU A 38 -8.51 -10.67 -6.80
CA LEU A 38 -9.48 -9.80 -6.14
C LEU A 38 -9.19 -9.64 -4.64
N ASP A 39 -8.75 -10.70 -3.97
CA ASP A 39 -8.32 -10.64 -2.58
C ASP A 39 -7.07 -9.76 -2.40
N ILE A 40 -6.10 -9.88 -3.32
CA ILE A 40 -4.91 -9.02 -3.35
C ILE A 40 -5.30 -7.54 -3.52
N ILE A 41 -6.23 -7.22 -4.43
CA ILE A 41 -6.75 -5.86 -4.61
C ILE A 41 -7.41 -5.34 -3.32
N SER A 42 -8.20 -6.18 -2.64
CA SER A 42 -8.82 -5.84 -1.36
C SER A 42 -7.79 -5.50 -0.29
N ASP A 43 -6.72 -6.29 -0.20
CA ASP A 43 -5.62 -6.06 0.75
C ASP A 43 -4.83 -4.79 0.43
N ALA A 44 -4.61 -4.47 -0.85
CA ALA A 44 -3.99 -3.22 -1.27
C ALA A 44 -4.81 -1.98 -0.88
N LEU A 45 -6.14 -2.05 -1.04
CA LEU A 45 -7.05 -0.98 -0.61
C LEU A 45 -7.01 -0.78 0.91
N LYS A 46 -7.02 -1.87 1.69
CA LYS A 46 -6.86 -1.82 3.15
C LYS A 46 -5.52 -1.21 3.55
N LEU A 47 -4.43 -1.62 2.91
CA LEU A 47 -3.08 -1.07 3.15
C LEU A 47 -3.07 0.46 2.99
N ARG A 48 -3.64 0.97 1.89
CA ARG A 48 -3.73 2.43 1.67
C ARG A 48 -4.47 3.12 2.81
N ASP A 49 -5.65 2.61 3.17
CA ASP A 49 -6.52 3.24 4.15
C ASP A 49 -5.87 3.21 5.56
N GLU A 50 -5.23 2.10 5.92
CA GLU A 50 -4.47 1.94 7.15
C GLU A 50 -3.30 2.94 7.23
N ILE A 51 -2.46 3.01 6.18
CA ILE A 51 -1.30 3.90 6.16
C ILE A 51 -1.74 5.37 6.21
N VAL A 52 -2.74 5.75 5.42
CA VAL A 52 -3.29 7.11 5.45
C VAL A 52 -3.85 7.46 6.82
N SER A 53 -4.53 6.51 7.49
CA SER A 53 -5.03 6.68 8.86
C SER A 53 -3.90 6.89 9.87
N LYS A 54 -2.86 6.03 9.86
CA LYS A 54 -1.66 6.16 10.71
C LYS A 54 -0.96 7.52 10.52
N LEU A 55 -0.86 7.98 9.27
CA LEU A 55 -0.29 9.28 8.91
C LEU A 55 -1.19 10.48 9.29
N ASN A 56 -2.48 10.26 9.55
CA ASN A 56 -3.40 11.29 10.05
C ASN A 56 -3.39 11.34 11.58
N SER A 57 -3.27 10.19 12.26
CA SER A 57 -3.32 10.11 13.73
C SER A 57 -2.12 10.76 14.44
N SER A 58 -0.91 10.73 13.86
CA SER A 58 0.28 11.37 14.47
C SER A 58 0.19 12.90 14.51
N PHE A 59 -0.64 13.54 13.66
CA PHE A 59 -0.78 14.99 13.66
C PHE A 59 -1.31 15.56 15.00
N LEU A 60 -1.86 14.73 15.88
CA LEU A 60 -2.49 15.14 17.13
C LEU A 60 -1.56 15.12 18.36
N ASN A 61 -0.33 14.58 18.27
CA ASN A 61 0.58 14.45 19.43
C ASN A 61 1.86 15.30 19.26
N VAL A 62 2.15 16.16 20.24
CA VAL A 62 2.97 17.39 20.14
C VAL A 62 4.51 17.18 20.21
N ASP A 63 5.03 15.97 20.00
CA ASP A 63 6.47 15.68 20.22
C ASP A 63 7.25 15.47 18.89
N LYS A 64 7.81 16.57 18.36
CA LYS A 64 8.44 16.67 17.02
C LYS A 64 9.59 15.69 16.75
N THR A 65 10.26 15.17 17.78
CA THR A 65 11.39 14.23 17.63
C THR A 65 10.92 12.78 17.56
N LYS A 66 9.82 12.43 18.24
CA LYS A 66 9.15 11.11 18.11
C LYS A 66 8.43 10.96 16.77
N ASP A 67 8.01 12.06 16.18
CA ASP A 67 7.33 12.08 14.89
C ASP A 67 8.19 11.49 13.76
N LYS A 68 9.47 11.87 13.62
CA LYS A 68 10.27 11.42 12.46
C LYS A 68 10.49 9.90 12.45
N ALA A 69 10.85 9.33 13.61
CA ALA A 69 11.03 7.88 13.72
C ALA A 69 9.72 7.13 13.46
N TYR A 70 8.59 7.67 13.96
CA TYR A 70 7.27 7.11 13.71
C TYR A 70 6.89 7.14 12.22
N TYR A 71 7.09 8.27 11.54
CA TYR A 71 6.81 8.38 10.10
C TYR A 71 7.71 7.48 9.26
N ASN A 72 8.99 7.36 9.62
CA ASN A 72 9.90 6.44 8.94
C ASN A 72 9.45 4.98 9.11
N ALA A 73 9.02 4.59 10.31
CA ALA A 73 8.50 3.24 10.55
C ALA A 73 7.22 2.98 9.74
N ILE A 74 6.32 3.96 9.60
CA ILE A 74 5.15 3.84 8.72
C ILE A 74 5.58 3.67 7.26
N ALA A 75 6.59 4.41 6.81
CA ALA A 75 7.08 4.31 5.45
C ALA A 75 7.69 2.93 5.16
N GLU A 76 8.51 2.43 6.07
CA GLU A 76 9.10 1.09 5.99
C GLU A 76 8.03 -0.01 5.97
N ASP A 77 7.04 0.07 6.88
CA ASP A 77 5.87 -0.83 6.90
C ASP A 77 5.10 -0.82 5.57
N PHE A 78 4.88 0.37 5.00
CA PHE A 78 4.21 0.50 3.71
C PHE A 78 5.02 -0.15 2.58
N TYR A 79 6.32 0.14 2.47
CA TYR A 79 7.15 -0.42 1.41
C TYR A 79 7.30 -1.94 1.52
N HIS A 80 7.43 -2.46 2.75
CA HIS A 80 7.47 -3.90 2.97
C HIS A 80 6.18 -4.58 2.49
N ARG A 81 5.02 -4.06 2.91
CA ARG A 81 3.72 -4.67 2.60
C ARG A 81 3.34 -4.56 1.13
N ILE A 82 3.71 -3.48 0.45
CA ILE A 82 3.46 -3.38 -1.00
C ILE A 82 4.35 -4.36 -1.78
N ILE A 83 5.60 -4.59 -1.34
CA ILE A 83 6.48 -5.62 -1.93
C ILE A 83 5.87 -7.01 -1.72
N GLU A 84 5.41 -7.34 -0.51
CA GLU A 84 4.74 -8.62 -0.23
C GLU A 84 3.51 -8.83 -1.13
N LEU A 85 2.72 -7.79 -1.37
CA LEU A 85 1.57 -7.87 -2.28
C LEU A 85 2.00 -8.10 -3.73
N THR A 86 3.07 -7.44 -4.20
CA THR A 86 3.65 -7.67 -5.53
C THR A 86 4.19 -9.09 -5.69
N GLU A 87 4.90 -9.61 -4.68
CA GLU A 87 5.39 -10.99 -4.69
C GLU A 87 4.23 -12.00 -4.72
N ARG A 88 3.18 -11.77 -3.92
CA ARG A 88 1.95 -12.58 -3.95
C ARG A 88 1.30 -12.56 -5.33
N LEU A 89 1.21 -11.39 -5.97
CA LEU A 89 0.61 -11.25 -7.30
C LEU A 89 1.38 -12.06 -8.36
N HIS A 90 2.71 -11.94 -8.38
CA HIS A 90 3.55 -12.69 -9.32
C HIS A 90 3.53 -14.20 -9.05
N SER A 91 3.38 -14.64 -7.80
CA SER A 91 3.28 -16.08 -7.48
C SER A 91 2.00 -16.74 -8.00
N LEU A 92 1.03 -15.97 -8.50
CA LEU A 92 -0.15 -16.49 -9.19
C LEU A 92 0.08 -16.70 -10.69
N GLU A 93 1.19 -16.18 -11.26
CA GLU A 93 1.52 -16.31 -12.68
C GLU A 93 2.34 -17.58 -12.98
N ASP A 94 2.97 -18.18 -11.97
CA ASP A 94 3.72 -19.45 -12.00
C ASP A 94 2.84 -20.68 -11.70
#